data_AF-A0A2V7YC73-F1
#
_entry.id   AF-A0A2V7YC73-F1
#
_cell.length_a   1.000
_cell.length_b   1.000
_cell.length_c   1.000
_cell.angle_alpha   90.00
_cell.angle_beta   90.00
_cell.angle_gamma   90.00
#
_symmetry.space_group_name_H-M   'P 1'
#
loop_
_entity.id
_entity.type
_entity.pdbx_description
1 polymer ?
#
loop_
_entity_poly.entity_id
_entity_poly.type
_entity_poly.pdbx_seq_one_letter_code
_entity_poly.pdbx_strand_id
1 'polypeptide(L)'
;MRGLVIFLLVAGVLFWAGKDFLKKKLDGLTLETLASGSPEAAAQDRVKKILEGLKKDGDGNSLAFQAAICQWDSALDAIQDQGEFEQAYDHFSDWRDEFDINHRKISGYEITKVELVQESPPVAMVSGTIEGRQFKMRVPDKRRISWVQG
;
A
#
# COMPACT_ATOMS: atom_id res chain seq x y z
N MET A 1 35.92 -23.49 31.32
CA MET A 1 34.49 -23.79 31.05
C MET A 1 33.55 -23.07 32.04
N ARG A 2 33.61 -21.74 32.16
CA ARG A 2 32.72 -20.95 33.07
C ARG A 2 31.95 -19.82 32.37
N GLY A 3 32.32 -19.45 31.14
CA GLY A 3 31.65 -18.39 30.38
C GLY A 3 30.40 -18.83 29.59
N LEU A 4 30.27 -20.12 29.28
CA LEU A 4 29.18 -20.62 28.42
C LEU A 4 27.84 -20.77 29.17
N VAL A 5 27.89 -20.95 30.50
CA VAL A 5 26.70 -21.08 31.36
C VAL A 5 26.01 -19.73 31.59
N ILE A 6 26.78 -18.63 31.64
CA ILE A 6 26.23 -17.28 31.85
C ILE A 6 25.49 -16.80 30.60
N PHE A 7 25.98 -17.12 29.40
CA PHE A 7 25.34 -16.72 28.15
C PHE A 7 23.98 -17.39 27.93
N LEU A 8 23.82 -18.64 28.36
CA LEU A 8 22.54 -19.36 28.28
C LEU A 8 21.50 -18.86 29.28
N LEU A 9 21.94 -18.42 30.47
CA LEU A 9 21.03 -17.85 31.47
C LEU A 9 20.47 -16.48 31.05
N VAL A 10 21.26 -15.63 30.41
CA VAL A 10 20.79 -14.34 29.91
C VAL A 10 19.85 -14.51 28.71
N ALA A 11 20.12 -15.46 27.82
CA ALA A 11 19.23 -15.78 26.70
C ALA A 11 17.88 -16.36 27.18
N GLY A 12 17.89 -17.20 28.22
CA GLY A 12 16.68 -17.79 28.79
C GLY A 12 15.74 -16.76 29.44
N VAL A 13 16.29 -15.77 30.15
CA VAL A 13 15.49 -14.73 30.82
C VAL A 13 14.84 -13.77 29.81
N LEU A 14 15.54 -13.42 28.73
CA LEU A 14 14.98 -12.60 27.65
C LEU A 14 13.87 -13.33 26.88
N PHE A 15 14.00 -14.65 26.67
CA PHE A 15 12.98 -15.44 26.00
C PHE A 15 11.70 -15.60 26.84
N TRP A 16 11.83 -15.67 28.17
CA TRP A 16 10.68 -15.80 29.06
C TRP A 16 9.95 -14.46 29.28
N ALA A 17 10.69 -13.36 29.44
CA ALA A 17 10.11 -12.02 29.58
C ALA A 17 9.45 -11.52 28.27
N GLY A 18 9.97 -11.90 27.10
CA GLY A 18 9.34 -11.57 25.81
C GLY A 18 8.02 -12.30 25.59
N LYS A 19 7.88 -13.53 26.09
CA LYS A 19 6.69 -14.35 25.88
C LYS A 19 5.47 -13.84 26.66
N ASP A 20 5.65 -13.37 27.89
CA ASP A 20 4.54 -12.81 28.68
C ASP A 20 4.10 -11.43 28.18
N PHE A 21 5.01 -10.65 27.59
CA PHE A 21 4.67 -9.38 26.93
C PHE A 21 3.92 -9.59 25.61
N LEU A 22 4.26 -10.63 24.85
CA LEU A 22 3.54 -11.03 23.63
C LEU A 22 2.16 -11.64 23.94
N LYS A 23 2.05 -12.45 24.99
CA LYS A 23 0.77 -13.12 25.33
C LYS A 23 -0.30 -12.13 25.78
N LYS A 24 0.07 -11.09 26.55
CA LYS A 24 -0.88 -10.04 26.97
C LYS A 24 -1.37 -9.14 25.83
N LYS A 25 -0.69 -9.10 24.68
CA LYS A 25 -1.19 -8.44 23.46
C LYS A 25 -1.97 -9.37 22.53
N LEU A 26 -1.87 -10.69 22.70
CA LEU A 26 -2.51 -11.67 21.82
C LEU A 26 -3.88 -12.18 22.31
N ASP A 27 -4.15 -12.19 23.62
CA ASP A 27 -5.38 -12.80 24.16
C ASP A 27 -6.67 -11.95 23.98
N GLY A 28 -6.61 -10.81 23.27
CA GLY A 28 -7.76 -9.91 23.06
C GLY A 28 -8.00 -9.43 21.64
N LEU A 29 -7.19 -9.86 20.66
CA LEU A 29 -7.36 -9.46 19.27
C LEU A 29 -7.43 -10.70 18.38
N THR A 30 -8.63 -10.95 17.88
CA THR A 30 -8.91 -11.91 16.83
C THR A 30 -7.95 -11.69 15.66
N LEU A 31 -7.08 -12.68 15.46
CA LEU A 31 -6.01 -12.70 14.46
C LEU A 31 -6.51 -12.46 13.02
N GLU A 32 -7.81 -12.68 12.77
CA GLU A 32 -8.47 -12.46 11.48
C GLU A 32 -8.81 -10.97 11.22
N THR A 33 -8.95 -10.15 12.27
CA THR A 33 -9.23 -8.69 12.15
C THR A 33 -7.96 -7.86 12.04
N LEU A 34 -6.80 -8.40 12.43
CA LEU A 34 -5.49 -7.71 12.31
C LEU A 34 -4.79 -8.00 10.98
N ALA A 35 -5.12 -9.10 10.29
CA ALA A 35 -4.53 -9.46 8.99
C ALA A 35 -5.23 -8.76 7.81
N SER A 36 -6.45 -8.26 8.01
CA SER A 36 -7.11 -7.34 7.10
C SER A 36 -7.27 -5.99 7.80
N GLY A 37 -6.35 -5.05 7.56
CA GLY A 37 -6.58 -3.67 7.97
C GLY A 37 -7.94 -3.18 7.45
N SER A 38 -8.53 -2.17 8.09
CA SER A 38 -9.82 -1.63 7.65
C SER A 38 -9.78 -1.28 6.15
N PRO A 39 -10.91 -1.33 5.41
CA PRO A 39 -10.92 -1.00 3.98
C PRO A 39 -10.24 0.34 3.65
N GLU A 40 -10.32 1.31 4.56
CA GLU A 40 -9.61 2.58 4.50
C GLU A 40 -8.10 2.42 4.60
N ALA A 41 -7.60 1.64 5.57
CA ALA A 41 -6.17 1.37 5.69
C ALA A 41 -5.62 0.65 4.45
N ALA A 42 -6.37 -0.34 3.94
CA ALA A 42 -6.01 -1.04 2.71
C ALA A 42 -5.98 -0.08 1.50
N ALA A 43 -6.97 0.80 1.36
CA ALA A 43 -7.01 1.81 0.31
C ALA A 43 -5.85 2.81 0.43
N GLN A 44 -5.54 3.25 1.65
CA GLN A 44 -4.42 4.15 1.93
C GLN A 44 -3.09 3.53 1.51
N ASP A 45 -2.83 2.30 1.94
CA ASP A 45 -1.59 1.57 1.62
C ASP A 45 -1.46 1.32 0.13
N ARG A 46 -2.57 1.00 -0.54
CA ARG A 46 -2.61 0.82 -1.99
C ARG A 46 -2.24 2.10 -2.72
N VAL A 47 -2.87 3.23 -2.40
CA VAL A 47 -2.53 4.54 -3.00
C VAL A 47 -1.09 4.93 -2.68
N LYS A 48 -0.63 4.67 -1.46
CA LYS A 48 0.76 4.90 -1.07
C LYS A 48 1.75 4.13 -1.94
N LYS A 49 1.53 2.84 -2.18
CA LYS A 49 2.40 2.02 -3.05
C LYS A 49 2.49 2.60 -4.47
N ILE A 50 1.36 3.03 -5.02
CA ILE A 50 1.30 3.63 -6.36
C ILE A 50 2.11 4.93 -6.40
N LEU A 51 1.85 5.84 -5.47
CA LEU A 51 2.52 7.14 -5.42
C LEU A 51 4.02 7.02 -5.10
N GLU A 52 4.44 6.07 -4.26
CA GLU A 52 5.85 5.76 -4.05
C GLU A 52 6.53 5.22 -5.31
N GLY A 53 5.86 4.35 -6.07
CA GLY A 53 6.36 3.87 -7.36
C GLY A 53 6.60 5.00 -8.35
N LEU A 54 5.63 5.92 -8.47
CA LEU A 54 5.74 7.12 -9.31
C LEU A 54 6.84 8.08 -8.84
N LYS A 55 6.98 8.28 -7.52
CA LYS A 55 8.03 9.13 -6.96
C LYS A 55 9.42 8.57 -7.21
N LYS A 56 9.59 7.27 -7.04
CA LYS A 56 10.88 6.60 -7.16
C LYS A 56 11.35 6.52 -8.61
N ASP A 57 10.46 6.12 -9.53
CA ASP A 57 10.86 5.68 -10.87
C ASP A 57 10.17 6.42 -12.01
N GLY A 58 8.97 7.00 -11.79
CA GLY A 58 8.27 7.80 -12.79
C GLY A 58 7.74 6.92 -13.91
N ASP A 59 8.54 6.77 -14.98
CA ASP A 59 8.23 5.98 -16.20
C ASP A 59 9.29 4.93 -16.52
N GLY A 60 10.19 4.66 -15.59
CA GLY A 60 11.20 3.62 -15.78
C GLY A 60 10.59 2.22 -15.82
N ASN A 61 11.30 1.27 -16.43
CA ASN A 61 10.95 -0.16 -16.44
C ASN A 61 11.28 -0.86 -15.12
N SER A 62 11.12 -0.20 -13.98
CA SER A 62 11.48 -0.74 -12.67
C SER A 62 10.37 -1.65 -12.11
N LEU A 63 10.75 -2.52 -11.17
CA LEU A 63 9.78 -3.32 -10.42
C LEU A 63 8.80 -2.45 -9.61
N ALA A 64 9.23 -1.27 -9.12
CA ALA A 64 8.33 -0.41 -8.35
C ALA A 64 7.29 0.26 -9.23
N PHE A 65 7.65 0.61 -10.47
CA PHE A 65 6.69 1.14 -11.44
C PHE A 65 5.70 0.07 -11.91
N GLN A 66 6.18 -1.14 -12.21
CA GLN A 66 5.30 -2.27 -12.54
C GLN A 66 4.35 -2.61 -11.38
N ALA A 67 4.87 -2.61 -10.14
CA ALA A 67 4.05 -2.81 -8.95
C ALA A 67 3.00 -1.69 -8.79
N ALA A 68 3.34 -0.43 -9.11
CA ALA A 68 2.38 0.66 -9.10
C ALA A 68 1.24 0.42 -10.10
N ILE A 69 1.55 -0.03 -11.32
CA ILE A 69 0.53 -0.39 -12.33
C ILE A 69 -0.37 -1.52 -11.81
N CYS A 70 0.21 -2.61 -11.32
CA CYS A 70 -0.55 -3.78 -10.84
C CYS A 70 -1.43 -3.44 -9.62
N GLN A 71 -0.89 -2.64 -8.70
CA GLN A 71 -1.63 -2.14 -7.56
C GLN A 71 -2.74 -1.20 -8.02
N TRP A 72 -2.49 -0.29 -8.96
CA TRP A 72 -3.51 0.63 -9.49
C TRP A 72 -4.66 -0.11 -10.20
N ASP A 73 -4.35 -1.10 -11.03
CA ASP A 73 -5.35 -1.78 -11.86
C ASP A 73 -6.22 -2.75 -11.04
N SER A 74 -5.59 -3.66 -10.28
CA SER A 74 -6.33 -4.80 -9.68
C SER A 74 -5.92 -5.12 -8.24
N ALA A 75 -5.15 -4.25 -7.58
CA ALA A 75 -4.57 -4.49 -6.25
C ALA A 75 -3.71 -5.77 -6.18
N LEU A 76 -3.06 -6.12 -7.29
CA LEU A 76 -2.18 -7.29 -7.40
C LEU A 76 -0.73 -6.89 -7.18
N ASP A 77 0.07 -7.84 -6.71
CA ASP A 77 1.53 -7.66 -6.59
C ASP A 77 2.22 -7.78 -7.95
N ALA A 78 1.65 -8.58 -8.87
CA ALA A 78 2.10 -8.72 -10.26
C ALA A 78 0.97 -9.24 -11.15
N ILE A 79 0.92 -8.77 -12.39
CA ILE A 79 0.13 -9.34 -13.48
C ILE A 79 1.08 -10.23 -14.30
N GLN A 80 0.76 -11.52 -14.42
CA GLN A 80 1.64 -12.50 -15.10
C GLN A 80 1.43 -12.53 -16.61
N ASP A 81 0.20 -12.30 -17.07
CA ASP A 81 -0.09 -12.24 -18.49
C ASP A 81 0.43 -10.93 -19.08
N GLN A 82 1.24 -11.04 -20.13
CA GLN A 82 1.88 -9.88 -20.74
C GLN A 82 0.84 -8.97 -21.43
N GLY A 83 -0.17 -9.53 -22.09
CA GLY A 83 -1.19 -8.75 -22.78
C GLY A 83 -2.10 -7.99 -21.81
N GLU A 84 -2.43 -8.60 -20.67
CA GLU A 84 -3.13 -7.91 -19.57
C GLU A 84 -2.28 -6.79 -18.97
N PHE A 85 -0.98 -7.03 -18.77
CA PHE A 85 -0.08 -6.00 -18.24
C PHE A 85 0.08 -4.82 -19.20
N GLU A 86 0.23 -5.07 -20.50
CA GLU A 86 0.31 -4.02 -21.53
C GLU A 86 -0.96 -3.16 -21.56
N GLN A 87 -2.15 -3.78 -21.48
CA GLN A 87 -3.42 -3.05 -21.36
C GLN A 87 -3.50 -2.22 -20.06
N ALA A 88 -3.05 -2.78 -18.93
CA ALA A 88 -3.00 -2.05 -17.67
C ALA A 88 -2.02 -0.87 -17.74
N TYR A 89 -0.89 -1.02 -18.42
CA TYR A 89 0.09 0.05 -18.65
C TYR A 89 -0.53 1.20 -19.45
N ASP A 90 -1.18 0.91 -20.58
CA ASP A 90 -1.79 1.94 -21.43
C ASP A 90 -2.83 2.76 -20.65
N HIS A 91 -3.74 2.08 -19.95
CA HIS A 91 -4.74 2.76 -19.14
C HIS A 91 -4.13 3.50 -17.93
N PHE A 92 -3.00 3.01 -17.39
CA PHE A 92 -2.28 3.72 -16.35
C PHE A 92 -1.61 4.99 -16.87
N SER A 93 -1.12 4.97 -18.12
CA SER A 93 -0.62 6.17 -18.80
C SER A 93 -1.71 7.22 -18.92
N ASP A 94 -2.88 6.86 -19.45
CA ASP A 94 -4.03 7.76 -19.59
C ASP A 94 -4.44 8.35 -18.22
N TRP A 95 -4.50 7.50 -17.19
CA TRP A 95 -4.80 7.93 -15.83
C TRP A 95 -3.77 8.95 -15.32
N ARG A 96 -2.48 8.78 -15.59
CA ARG A 96 -1.46 9.78 -15.20
C ARG A 96 -1.57 11.07 -16.00
N ASP A 97 -1.94 10.99 -17.28
CA ASP A 97 -2.16 12.15 -18.14
C ASP A 97 -3.32 13.02 -17.61
N GLU A 98 -4.40 12.42 -17.12
CA GLU A 98 -5.53 13.15 -16.51
C GLU A 98 -5.12 14.07 -15.35
N PHE A 99 -4.02 13.76 -14.66
CA PHE A 99 -3.50 14.57 -13.57
C PHE A 99 -2.18 15.30 -13.90
N ASP A 100 -1.70 15.23 -15.14
CA ASP A 100 -0.44 15.84 -15.61
C ASP A 100 0.79 15.39 -14.79
N ILE A 101 0.87 14.07 -14.58
CA ILE A 101 1.98 13.39 -13.89
C ILE A 101 2.59 12.27 -14.74
N ASN A 102 2.26 12.20 -16.03
CA ASN A 102 2.79 11.20 -16.95
C ASN A 102 4.23 11.52 -17.36
N HIS A 103 4.99 10.50 -17.78
CA HIS A 103 6.36 10.62 -18.32
C HIS A 103 7.38 11.28 -17.38
N ARG A 104 7.12 11.28 -16.07
CA ARG A 104 8.00 11.91 -15.07
C ARG A 104 7.85 11.31 -13.68
N LYS A 105 8.84 11.59 -12.83
CA LYS A 105 8.74 11.34 -11.38
C LYS A 105 7.94 12.46 -10.73
N ILE A 106 7.10 12.12 -9.76
CA ILE A 106 6.54 13.12 -8.85
C ILE A 106 7.58 13.46 -7.78
N SER A 107 7.70 14.73 -7.42
CA SER A 107 8.65 15.18 -6.40
C SER A 107 8.19 14.86 -4.98
N GLY A 108 6.88 14.85 -4.73
CA GLY A 108 6.30 14.53 -3.44
C GLY A 108 4.79 14.41 -3.47
N TYR A 109 4.25 13.76 -2.47
CA TYR A 109 2.83 13.63 -2.24
C TYR A 109 2.54 13.57 -0.74
N GLU A 110 1.30 13.86 -0.38
CA GLU A 110 0.76 13.72 0.97
C GLU A 110 -0.66 13.16 0.87
N ILE A 111 -0.98 12.15 1.68
CA ILE A 111 -2.36 11.66 1.84
C ILE A 111 -2.92 12.31 3.09
N THR A 112 -3.97 13.13 2.94
CA THR A 112 -4.53 13.92 4.04
C THR A 112 -5.80 13.30 4.61
N LYS A 113 -6.56 12.55 3.82
CA LYS A 113 -7.82 11.96 4.25
C LYS A 113 -8.10 10.64 3.53
N VAL A 114 -8.66 9.69 4.27
CA VAL A 114 -9.28 8.48 3.73
C VAL A 114 -10.66 8.31 4.35
N GLU A 115 -11.66 8.06 3.52
CA GLU A 115 -13.05 7.90 3.94
C GLU A 115 -13.68 6.70 3.23
N LEU A 116 -14.29 5.78 3.97
CA LEU A 116 -15.11 4.73 3.38
C LEU A 116 -16.43 5.33 2.89
N VAL A 117 -16.73 5.19 1.59
CA VAL A 117 -17.95 5.75 0.98
C VAL A 117 -18.96 4.68 0.58
N GLN A 118 -18.54 3.41 0.59
CA GLN A 118 -19.39 2.26 0.32
C GLN A 118 -18.86 1.05 1.08
N GLU A 119 -19.73 0.31 1.76
CA GLU A 119 -19.37 -0.85 2.57
C GLU A 119 -19.25 -2.15 1.73
N SER A 120 -20.13 -2.35 0.74
CA SER A 120 -20.20 -3.62 0.00
C SER A 120 -20.57 -3.43 -1.49
N PRO A 121 -19.68 -3.76 -2.44
CA PRO A 121 -18.24 -4.00 -2.21
C PRO A 121 -17.57 -2.73 -1.65
N PRO A 122 -16.50 -2.85 -0.84
CA PRO A 122 -15.91 -1.69 -0.19
C PRO A 122 -15.29 -0.72 -1.21
N VAL A 123 -15.56 0.58 -1.02
CA VAL A 123 -14.97 1.67 -1.80
C VAL A 123 -14.57 2.79 -0.86
N ALA A 124 -13.29 3.13 -0.84
CA ALA A 124 -12.79 4.29 -0.12
C ALA A 124 -12.49 5.44 -1.09
N MET A 125 -12.62 6.67 -0.59
CA MET A 125 -12.03 7.85 -1.21
C MET A 125 -10.74 8.20 -0.49
N VAL A 126 -9.68 8.40 -1.27
CA VAL A 126 -8.39 8.87 -0.77
C VAL A 126 -8.13 10.25 -1.32
N SER A 127 -7.93 11.23 -0.45
CA SER A 127 -7.64 12.61 -0.80
C SER A 127 -6.28 13.03 -0.27
N GLY A 128 -5.65 13.95 -0.98
CA GLY A 128 -4.30 14.38 -0.65
C GLY A 128 -3.79 15.47 -1.58
N THR A 129 -2.47 15.62 -1.60
CA THR A 129 -1.77 16.47 -2.55
C THR A 129 -0.68 15.68 -3.29
N ILE A 130 -0.47 16.02 -4.56
CA ILE A 130 0.71 15.65 -5.33
C ILE A 130 1.32 16.97 -5.79
N GLU A 131 2.54 17.28 -5.36
CA GLU A 131 3.23 18.52 -5.72
C GLU A 131 2.42 19.79 -5.45
N GLY A 132 1.66 19.80 -4.35
CA GLY A 132 0.80 20.92 -3.94
C GLY A 132 -0.56 20.98 -4.66
N ARG A 133 -0.81 20.16 -5.69
CA ARG A 133 -2.11 20.03 -6.34
C ARG A 133 -2.96 19.01 -5.61
N GLN A 134 -4.19 19.39 -5.26
CA GLN A 134 -5.11 18.49 -4.58
C GLN A 134 -5.56 17.37 -5.51
N PHE A 135 -5.66 16.17 -4.97
CA PHE A 135 -6.25 15.03 -5.66
C PHE A 135 -7.32 14.38 -4.79
N LYS A 136 -8.25 13.70 -5.48
CA LYS A 136 -9.18 12.74 -4.89
C LYS A 136 -9.23 11.50 -5.78
N MET A 137 -9.02 10.34 -5.18
CA MET A 137 -9.05 9.04 -5.85
C MET A 137 -10.18 8.18 -5.31
N ARG A 138 -10.90 7.53 -6.22
CA ARG A 138 -11.82 6.44 -5.90
C ARG A 138 -11.06 5.13 -5.87
N VAL A 139 -11.05 4.47 -4.72
CA VAL A 139 -10.29 3.24 -4.47
C VAL A 139 -11.26 2.10 -4.14
N PRO A 140 -11.77 1.37 -5.15
CA PRO A 140 -12.56 0.17 -4.93
C PRO A 140 -11.67 -1.01 -4.52
N ASP A 141 -12.20 -1.96 -3.75
CA ASP A 141 -11.48 -3.18 -3.42
C ASP A 141 -11.16 -4.01 -4.68
N LYS A 142 -9.89 -4.38 -4.84
CA LYS A 142 -9.35 -5.22 -5.94
C LYS A 142 -9.80 -4.84 -7.36
N ARG A 143 -10.06 -3.56 -7.59
CA ARG A 143 -10.47 -3.02 -8.90
C ARG A 143 -9.78 -1.70 -9.18
N ARG A 144 -9.84 -1.25 -10.43
CA ARG A 144 -9.10 -0.08 -10.93
C ARG A 144 -9.42 1.19 -10.13
N ILE A 145 -8.38 1.90 -9.75
CA ILE A 145 -8.48 3.22 -9.12
C ILE A 145 -8.77 4.26 -10.20
N SER A 146 -9.62 5.23 -9.89
CA SER A 146 -9.90 6.35 -10.79
C SER A 146 -9.74 7.67 -10.07
N TRP A 147 -9.43 8.73 -10.81
CA TRP A 147 -9.61 10.08 -10.28
C TRP A 147 -11.09 10.37 -10.04
N VAL A 148 -11.35 11.29 -9.12
CA VAL A 148 -12.65 11.93 -8.95
C VAL A 148 -12.47 13.37 -9.38
N GLN A 149 -13.18 13.78 -10.44
CA GLN A 149 -13.19 15.18 -10.84
C GLN A 149 -13.77 16.03 -9.70
N GLY A 150 -13.02 17.07 -9.32
CA GLY A 150 -13.44 18.07 -8.34
C GLY A 150 -14.34 19.13 -8.93
#